data_AF-A0A317YLE6-F1
#
_entry.id   AF-A0A317YLE6-F1
#
_cell.length_a   1.000
_cell.length_b   1.000
_cell.length_c   1.000
_cell.angle_alpha   90.00
_cell.angle_beta   90.00
_cell.angle_gamma   90.00
#
_symmetry.space_group_name_H-M   'P 1'
#
loop_
_entity.id
_entity.type
_entity.pdbx_description
1 polymer ?
#
loop_
_entity_poly.entity_id
_entity_poly.type
_entity_poly.pdbx_seq_one_letter_code
_entity_poly.pdbx_strand_id
1 'polypeptide(L)'
;HTTTAISAMEYIYFARPDSTIAGKNVHAVRKASGKMLAQESPVKADMVIGVPNSSLSAASGYAEEIGLPYEMGLVKNQYVARTFIQPTQELREQGVRAG
;
A
#
# COMPACT_ATOMS: atom_id res chain seq x y z
N HIS A 1 -26.11 -24.37 6.41
CA HIS A 1 -25.30 -23.26 6.93
C HIS A 1 -24.27 -22.89 5.88
N THR A 2 -24.30 -21.67 5.35
CA THR A 2 -23.34 -21.22 4.34
C THR A 2 -22.16 -20.59 5.06
N THR A 3 -20.96 -21.16 4.92
CA THR A 3 -19.74 -20.55 5.47
C THR A 3 -19.38 -19.33 4.64
N THR A 4 -19.31 -18.16 5.27
CA THR A 4 -18.84 -16.95 4.61
C THR A 4 -17.33 -17.04 4.40
N ALA A 5 -16.89 -17.13 3.15
CA ALA A 5 -15.48 -17.08 2.77
C ALA A 5 -15.18 -15.72 2.13
N ILE A 6 -14.46 -14.87 2.86
CA ILE A 6 -14.03 -13.55 2.38
C ILE A 6 -12.60 -13.67 1.87
N SER A 7 -12.33 -13.16 0.66
CA SER A 7 -10.98 -13.13 0.11
C SER A 7 -10.06 -12.29 1.00
N ALA A 8 -8.89 -12.82 1.36
CA ALA A 8 -7.86 -12.05 2.07
C ALA A 8 -7.43 -10.80 1.30
N MET A 9 -7.53 -10.83 -0.04
CA MET A 9 -7.17 -9.71 -0.90
C MET A 9 -8.10 -8.50 -0.74
N GLU A 10 -9.31 -8.68 -0.19
CA GLU A 10 -10.15 -7.55 0.21
C GLU A 10 -9.47 -6.70 1.29
N TYR A 11 -8.91 -7.35 2.30
CA TYR A 11 -8.16 -6.67 3.36
C TYR A 11 -6.78 -6.20 2.89
N ILE A 12 -6.10 -6.94 2.02
CA ILE A 12 -4.74 -6.61 1.58
C ILE A 12 -4.74 -5.45 0.57
N TYR A 13 -5.65 -5.45 -0.41
CA TYR A 13 -5.51 -4.55 -1.57
C TYR A 13 -6.82 -3.96 -2.10
N PHE A 14 -7.85 -4.77 -2.36
CA PHE A 14 -9.00 -4.35 -3.16
C PHE A 14 -9.92 -3.35 -2.45
N ALA A 15 -10.24 -3.61 -1.18
CA ALA A 15 -11.15 -2.73 -0.45
C ALA A 15 -10.50 -1.37 -0.17
N ARG A 16 -11.33 -0.34 -0.16
CA ARG A 16 -10.89 0.99 0.29
C ARG A 16 -10.52 0.92 1.78
N PRO A 17 -9.52 1.68 2.23
CA PRO A 17 -9.07 1.65 3.62
C PRO A 17 -10.16 2.09 4.63
N ASP A 18 -11.13 2.90 4.20
CA ASP A 18 -12.27 3.34 5.01
C ASP A 18 -13.41 2.31 5.08
N SER A 19 -13.34 1.21 4.31
CA SER A 19 -14.35 0.15 4.33
C SER A 19 -14.27 -0.70 5.61
N THR A 20 -15.42 -1.28 5.99
CA THR A 20 -15.53 -2.29 7.04
C THR A 20 -16.08 -3.58 6.44
N ILE A 21 -15.34 -4.68 6.60
CA ILE A 21 -15.69 -5.99 6.07
C ILE A 21 -15.76 -6.95 7.24
N ALA A 22 -16.87 -7.68 7.39
CA ALA A 22 -17.11 -8.58 8.53
C ALA A 22 -16.76 -7.97 9.90
N GLY A 23 -17.12 -6.70 10.12
CA GLY A 23 -16.85 -5.98 11.38
C GLY A 23 -15.40 -5.50 11.57
N LYS A 24 -14.52 -5.72 10.59
CA LYS A 24 -13.12 -5.28 10.64
C LYS A 24 -12.88 -4.12 9.68
N ASN A 25 -12.41 -2.99 10.21
CA ASN A 25 -11.99 -1.87 9.38
C ASN A 25 -10.70 -2.21 8.61
N VAL A 26 -10.68 -1.92 7.30
CA VAL A 26 -9.59 -2.32 6.40
C VAL A 26 -8.28 -1.59 6.73
N HIS A 27 -8.32 -0.29 7.02
CA HIS A 27 -7.15 0.47 7.45
C HIS A 27 -6.52 -0.14 8.72
N ALA A 28 -7.34 -0.42 9.74
CA ALA A 28 -6.87 -1.02 10.99
C ALA A 28 -6.22 -2.40 10.77
N VAL A 29 -6.82 -3.24 9.93
CA VAL A 29 -6.25 -4.56 9.58
C VAL A 29 -4.89 -4.39 8.89
N ARG A 30 -4.80 -3.53 7.87
CA ARG A 30 -3.52 -3.28 7.15
C ARG A 30 -2.44 -2.73 8.06
N LYS A 31 -2.80 -1.81 8.97
CA LYS A 31 -1.88 -1.25 9.96
C LYS A 31 -1.37 -2.33 10.92
N ALA A 32 -2.25 -3.19 11.42
CA ALA A 32 -1.85 -4.34 12.26
C ALA A 32 -0.94 -5.31 11.51
N SER A 33 -1.20 -5.57 10.22
CA SER A 33 -0.30 -6.37 9.38
C SER A 33 1.09 -5.74 9.25
N GLY A 34 1.18 -4.42 9.14
CA GLY A 34 2.45 -3.69 9.16
C GLY A 34 3.24 -3.87 10.46
N LYS A 35 2.55 -3.81 11.61
CA LYS A 35 3.15 -4.09 12.92
C LYS A 35 3.69 -5.51 13.01
N MET A 36 2.90 -6.49 12.58
CA MET A 36 3.32 -7.89 12.55
C MET A 36 4.57 -8.09 11.68
N LEU A 37 4.62 -7.45 10.50
CA LEU A 37 5.79 -7.52 9.63
C LEU A 37 7.05 -6.91 10.29
N ALA A 38 6.90 -5.84 11.07
CA ALA A 38 8.00 -5.24 11.82
C ALA A 38 8.53 -6.15 12.93
N GLN A 39 7.65 -6.93 13.58
CA GLN A 39 8.03 -7.92 14.57
C GLN A 39 8.73 -9.14 13.94
N GLU A 40 8.22 -9.62 12.80
CA GLU A 40 8.75 -10.80 12.10
C GLU A 40 10.04 -10.48 11.33
N SER A 41 10.21 -9.25 10.86
CA SER A 41 11.30 -8.84 9.99
C SER A 41 11.69 -7.37 10.24
N PRO A 42 12.28 -7.07 11.40
CA PRO A 42 12.76 -5.73 11.70
C PRO A 42 13.99 -5.39 10.85
N VAL A 43 14.17 -4.10 10.55
CA VAL A 43 15.33 -3.60 9.81
C VAL A 43 15.96 -2.40 10.52
N LYS A 44 17.28 -2.24 10.36
CA LYS A 44 17.97 -1.00 10.73
C LYS A 44 17.93 -0.05 9.54
N ALA A 45 17.15 1.02 9.67
CA ALA A 45 16.96 2.05 8.65
C ALA A 45 16.77 3.41 9.34
N ASP A 46 16.76 4.48 8.53
CA ASP A 46 16.57 5.85 9.03
C ASP A 46 15.10 6.28 9.03
N MET A 47 14.28 5.72 8.13
CA MET A 47 12.86 6.05 7.98
C MET A 47 12.09 4.95 7.25
N VAL A 48 10.76 5.05 7.28
CA VAL A 48 9.84 4.18 6.54
C VAL A 48 9.06 5.01 5.54
N ILE A 49 8.96 4.53 4.29
CA ILE A 49 8.19 5.17 3.21
C ILE A 49 7.19 4.15 2.66
N GLY A 50 5.94 4.56 2.53
CA GLY A 50 4.89 3.75 1.90
C GLY A 50 4.79 4.06 0.40
N VAL A 51 4.59 3.03 -0.42
CA VAL A 51 4.22 3.18 -1.83
C VAL A 51 2.75 3.61 -1.93
N PRO A 52 2.44 4.78 -2.52
CA PRO A 52 1.07 5.23 -2.63
C PRO A 52 0.25 4.37 -3.63
N ASN A 53 -0.99 4.00 -3.36
CA ASN A 53 -1.83 4.38 -2.23
C ASN A 53 -2.16 3.21 -1.29
N SER A 54 -1.94 1.97 -1.74
CA SER A 54 -2.42 0.76 -1.05
C SER A 54 -1.61 0.43 0.21
N SER A 55 -0.30 0.71 0.21
CA SER A 55 0.60 0.29 1.30
C SER A 55 0.70 1.28 2.45
N LEU A 56 0.12 2.47 2.33
CA LEU A 56 0.29 3.56 3.30
C LEU A 56 -0.09 3.14 4.74
N SER A 57 -1.18 2.37 4.89
CA SER A 57 -1.61 1.87 6.20
C SER A 57 -0.63 0.87 6.80
N ALA A 58 -0.14 -0.09 5.99
CA ALA A 58 0.84 -1.07 6.45
C ALA A 58 2.19 -0.41 6.78
N ALA A 59 2.67 0.52 5.94
CA ALA A 59 3.90 1.28 6.20
C ALA A 59 3.80 2.08 7.50
N SER A 60 2.66 2.74 7.75
CA SER A 60 2.44 3.47 9.02
C SER A 60 2.50 2.54 10.24
N GLY A 61 1.92 1.34 10.16
CA GLY A 61 1.99 0.35 11.22
C GLY A 61 3.41 -0.18 11.46
N TYR A 62 4.14 -0.48 10.38
CA TYR A 62 5.53 -0.92 10.45
C TYR A 62 6.40 0.14 11.13
N ALA A 63 6.28 1.41 10.72
CA ALA A 63 7.02 2.54 11.28
C ALA A 63 6.76 2.73 12.78
N GLU A 64 5.48 2.68 13.18
CA GLU A 64 5.09 2.75 14.59
C GLU A 64 5.70 1.64 15.44
N GLU A 65 5.75 0.41 14.92
CA GLU A 65 6.25 -0.75 15.65
C GLU A 65 7.77 -0.69 15.90
N ILE A 66 8.54 -0.24 14.91
CA ILE A 66 10.01 -0.14 15.04
C ILE A 66 10.50 1.22 15.57
N GLY A 67 9.59 2.18 15.77
CA GLY A 67 9.92 3.50 16.28
C GLY A 67 10.69 4.40 15.29
N LEU A 68 10.50 4.21 13.99
CA LEU A 68 11.11 5.06 12.95
C LEU A 68 10.11 6.11 12.43
N PRO A 69 10.59 7.27 11.96
CA PRO A 69 9.74 8.25 11.31
C PRO A 69 9.10 7.67 10.04
N TYR A 70 7.81 7.97 9.85
CA TYR A 70 7.06 7.67 8.63
C TYR A 70 7.01 8.92 7.75
N GLU A 71 7.62 8.86 6.57
CA GLU A 71 7.81 10.02 5.70
C GLU A 71 7.17 9.83 4.31
N MET A 72 6.84 10.95 3.68
CA MET A 72 6.37 10.98 2.29
C MET A 72 7.56 11.04 1.33
N GLY A 73 8.15 9.87 1.04
CA GLY A 73 9.25 9.76 0.06
C GLY A 73 8.80 9.46 -1.38
N LEU A 74 7.55 9.07 -1.59
CA LEU A 74 6.97 8.78 -2.91
C LEU A 74 5.64 9.52 -3.07
N VAL A 75 5.47 10.18 -4.21
CA VAL A 75 4.24 10.88 -4.59
C VAL A 75 3.73 10.26 -5.88
N LYS A 76 2.51 9.71 -5.85
CA LYS A 76 1.88 9.16 -7.04
C LYS A 76 1.34 10.29 -7.92
N ASN A 77 1.73 10.32 -9.18
CA ASN A 77 1.10 11.21 -10.15
C ASN A 77 -0.37 10.76 -10.39
N GLN A 78 -1.32 11.60 -9.97
CA GLN A 78 -2.76 11.31 -10.10
C GLN A 78 -3.29 11.45 -11.53
N TYR A 79 -2.51 12.07 -12.42
CA TYR A 79 -2.89 12.39 -13.79
C TYR A 79 -2.34 11.38 -14.82
N VAL A 80 -1.63 10.34 -14.38
CA VAL A 80 -1.20 9.26 -15.27
C VAL A 80 -2.42 8.40 -15.62
N ALA A 81 -3.01 8.70 -16.76
CA ALA A 81 -3.89 7.77 -17.44
C ALA A 81 -3.05 6.60 -17.99
N ARG A 82 -3.66 5.42 -18.08
CA ARG A 82 -3.04 4.27 -18.75
C ARG A 82 -2.69 4.72 -20.16
N THR A 83 -1.41 4.71 -20.54
CA THR A 83 -1.00 5.10 -21.88
C THR A 83 -1.68 4.14 -22.86
N PHE A 84 -2.58 4.68 -23.70
CA PHE A 84 -2.99 4.01 -24.93
C PHE A 84 -1.75 3.49 -25.66
N ILE A 85 -1.84 2.34 -26.34
CA ILE A 85 -0.71 1.66 -27.01
C ILE A 85 0.15 2.69 -27.73
N GLN A 86 1.28 3.06 -27.12
CA GLN A 86 2.19 4.03 -27.70
C GLN A 86 3.00 3.32 -28.79
N PRO A 87 3.08 3.90 -29.99
CA PRO A 87 3.65 3.22 -31.16
C PRO A 87 5.16 2.99 -31.05
N THR A 88 5.86 3.72 -30.18
CA THR A 88 7.31 3.61 -30.02
C THR A 88 7.73 3.40 -28.57
N GLN A 89 8.86 2.71 -28.38
CA GLN A 89 9.45 2.41 -27.07
C GLN A 89 9.86 3.69 -26.32
N GLU A 90 10.37 4.69 -27.03
CA GLU A 90 10.78 5.99 -26.46
C GLU A 90 9.61 6.74 -25.80
N LEU A 91 8.44 6.73 -26.42
CA LEU A 91 7.22 7.34 -25.86
C LEU A 91 6.70 6.59 -24.63
N ARG A 92 6.91 5.27 -24.56
CA ARG A 92 6.58 4.46 -23.40
C ARG A 92 7.49 4.78 -22.22
N GLU A 93 8.78 4.92 -22.45
CA GLU A 93 9.78 5.24 -21.42
C GLU A 93 9.61 6.66 -20.85
N GLN A 94 9.22 7.62 -21.68
CA GLN A 94 8.86 8.97 -21.22
C GLN A 94 7.63 8.95 -20.30
N GLY A 95 6.61 8.14 -20.60
CA GLY A 95 5.42 7.99 -19.77
C GLY A 95 5.70 7.37 -18.39
N VAL A 96 6.70 6.48 -18.29
CA VAL A 96 7.11 5.86 -17.02
C VAL A 96 7.91 6.83 -16.15
N ARG A 97 8.72 7.72 -16.75
CA ARG A 97 9.53 8.71 -16.01
C ARG A 97 8.73 9.89 -15.45
N ALA A 98 7.55 10.16 -16.00
CA ALA A 98 6.66 11.23 -15.55
C ALA A 98 5.65 10.80 -14.47
N GLY A 99 5.66 9.52 -14.06
CA GLY A 99 4.71 8.91 -13.12
C GLY A 99 5.22 8.77 -11.70
#